data_AF-A0A4Y3KID8-F1
#
_entry.id   AF-A0A4Y3KID8-F1
#
_cell.length_a   1.000
_cell.length_b   1.000
_cell.length_c   1.000
_cell.angle_alpha   90.00
_cell.angle_beta   90.00
_cell.angle_gamma   90.00
#
_symmetry.space_group_name_H-M   'P 1'
#
loop_
_entity.id
_entity.type
_entity.pdbx_description
1 polymer ?
#
loop_
_entity_poly.entity_id
_entity_poly.type
_entity_poly.pdbx_seq_one_letter_code
_entity_poly.pdbx_strand_id
1 'polypeptide(L)'
;MVLRVSSSRRRTIDIAFTRSRLAVFVDGCFWHGCPHHGTLPATNGEWWAAKLKANRDRDADTNRLLKEAAWTVLRIWEHVPADQAADLVERVLAEIAGEQVARRGPAASARAASTDRAR
;
A
#
# COMPACT_ATOMS: atom_id res chain seq x y z
N MET A 1 -8.14 6.41 -11.51
CA MET A 1 -7.77 5.08 -12.07
C MET A 1 -7.78 4.08 -10.93
N VAL A 2 -8.56 3.01 -11.04
CA VAL A 2 -8.72 2.01 -9.95
C VAL A 2 -7.73 0.87 -10.15
N LEU A 3 -6.78 0.67 -9.23
CA LEU A 3 -5.81 -0.41 -9.32
C LEU A 3 -6.24 -1.59 -8.44
N ARG A 4 -6.40 -2.77 -9.04
CA ARG A 4 -6.81 -3.99 -8.33
C ARG A 4 -5.59 -4.80 -7.91
N VAL A 5 -5.63 -5.33 -6.69
CA VAL A 5 -4.52 -6.10 -6.10
C VAL A 5 -4.51 -7.56 -6.60
N SER A 6 -5.65 -8.10 -7.04
CA SER A 6 -5.76 -9.43 -7.66
C SER A 6 -6.97 -9.52 -8.60
N SER A 7 -7.19 -10.68 -9.22
CA SER A 7 -8.39 -10.97 -10.05
C SER A 7 -9.71 -10.89 -9.27
N SER A 8 -9.65 -10.78 -7.93
CA SER A 8 -10.81 -10.60 -7.07
C SER A 8 -11.40 -9.20 -7.19
N ARG A 9 -12.72 -9.11 -7.44
CA ARG A 9 -13.46 -7.83 -7.54
C ARG A 9 -13.55 -7.02 -6.23
N ARG A 10 -12.98 -7.49 -5.13
CA ARG A 10 -13.14 -6.93 -3.77
C ARG A 10 -11.87 -6.36 -3.15
N ARG A 11 -10.79 -6.21 -3.91
CA ARG A 11 -9.49 -5.71 -3.41
C ARG A 11 -8.97 -4.61 -4.31
N THR A 12 -9.21 -3.38 -3.89
CA THR A 12 -8.94 -2.15 -4.64
C THR A 12 -8.05 -1.26 -3.80
N ILE A 13 -6.98 -0.72 -4.39
CA ILE A 13 -6.17 0.33 -3.76
C ILE A 13 -6.96 1.64 -3.86
N ASP A 14 -7.07 2.38 -2.76
CA ASP A 14 -7.79 3.65 -2.72
C ASP A 14 -7.02 4.74 -3.48
N ILE A 15 -5.72 4.87 -3.18
CA ILE A 15 -4.81 5.81 -3.86
C ILE A 15 -3.52 5.09 -4.23
N ALA A 16 -3.17 5.12 -5.52
CA ALA A 16 -1.99 4.43 -6.05
C ALA A 16 -1.02 5.40 -6.73
N PHE A 17 0.22 5.45 -6.25
CA PHE A 17 1.33 6.14 -6.90
C PHE A 17 2.15 5.12 -7.68
N THR A 18 1.73 4.84 -8.92
CA THR A 18 2.23 3.72 -9.72
C THR A 18 3.72 3.78 -10.02
N ARG A 19 4.28 4.98 -10.28
CA ARG A 19 5.71 5.19 -10.53
C ARG A 19 6.57 4.84 -9.31
N SER A 20 6.10 5.22 -8.13
CA SER A 20 6.76 4.94 -6.85
C SER A 20 6.41 3.55 -6.31
N ARG A 21 5.43 2.86 -6.90
CA ARG A 21 4.82 1.63 -6.38
C ARG A 21 4.36 1.76 -4.91
N LEU A 22 3.75 2.89 -4.57
CA LEU A 22 3.10 3.10 -3.28
C LEU A 22 1.59 2.87 -3.41
N ALA A 23 1.05 1.97 -2.61
CA ALA A 23 -0.37 1.73 -2.45
C ALA A 23 -0.81 2.27 -1.08
N VAL A 24 -1.77 3.20 -1.09
CA VAL A 24 -2.36 3.78 0.12
C VAL A 24 -3.78 3.26 0.30
N PHE A 25 -4.10 2.81 1.51
CA PHE A 25 -5.43 2.39 1.93
C PHE A 25 -5.94 3.27 3.07
N VAL A 26 -7.22 3.64 3.02
CA VAL A 26 -7.91 4.37 4.09
C VAL A 26 -8.82 3.40 4.84
N ASP A 27 -8.41 3.04 6.06
CA ASP A 27 -9.07 2.02 6.85
C ASP A 27 -10.15 2.60 7.74
N GLY A 28 -11.40 2.23 7.46
CA GLY A 28 -12.50 2.49 8.38
C GLY A 28 -12.29 1.80 9.74
N CYS A 29 -12.41 2.55 10.84
CA CYS A 29 -12.11 2.08 12.18
C CYS A 29 -12.94 0.86 12.57
N PHE A 30 -14.23 0.90 12.25
CA PHE A 30 -15.14 -0.20 12.52
C PHE A 30 -14.81 -1.43 11.67
N TRP A 31 -14.71 -1.25 10.34
CA TRP A 31 -14.61 -2.35 9.38
C TRP A 31 -13.31 -3.15 9.44
N HIS A 32 -12.21 -2.47 9.79
CA HIS A 32 -10.87 -3.05 9.89
C HIS A 32 -10.45 -3.26 11.36
N GLY A 33 -11.29 -2.80 12.30
CA GLY A 33 -11.12 -2.99 13.73
C GLY A 33 -9.90 -2.26 14.27
N CYS A 34 -9.97 -0.94 14.25
CA CYS A 34 -8.99 -0.03 14.84
C CYS A 34 -8.73 -0.39 16.33
N PRO A 35 -7.47 -0.35 16.79
CA PRO A 35 -7.14 -0.60 18.20
C PRO A 35 -7.73 0.44 19.17
N HIS A 36 -8.03 1.66 18.70
CA HIS A 36 -8.56 2.75 19.52
C HIS A 36 -10.09 2.82 19.57
N HIS A 37 -10.76 2.48 18.46
CA HIS A 37 -12.21 2.68 18.28
C HIS A 37 -12.97 1.38 17.99
N GLY A 38 -12.33 0.21 18.06
CA GLY A 38 -12.93 -1.08 17.74
C GLY A 38 -13.99 -1.50 18.76
N THR A 39 -15.25 -1.12 18.54
CA THR A 39 -16.39 -1.60 19.33
C THR A 39 -17.09 -2.75 18.61
N LEU A 40 -17.32 -3.87 19.32
CA LEU A 40 -18.18 -4.93 18.83
C LEU A 40 -19.66 -4.58 19.10
N PRO A 41 -20.55 -4.71 18.10
CA PRO A 41 -21.97 -4.55 18.33
C PRO A 41 -22.49 -5.60 19.32
N ALA A 42 -23.40 -5.18 20.21
CA ALA A 42 -23.99 -6.05 21.24
C ALA A 42 -24.85 -7.17 20.64
N THR A 43 -25.49 -6.91 19.50
CA THR A 43 -26.31 -7.89 18.78
C THR A 43 -25.49 -8.62 17.72
N ASN A 44 -25.63 -9.95 17.63
CA ASN A 44 -24.91 -10.81 16.68
C ASN A 44 -23.37 -10.73 16.84
N GLY A 45 -22.88 -10.65 18.08
CA GLY A 45 -21.46 -10.45 18.40
C GLY A 45 -20.54 -11.49 17.76
N GLU A 46 -20.90 -12.78 17.76
CA GLU A 46 -20.11 -13.84 17.13
C GLU A 46 -19.96 -13.63 15.62
N TRP A 47 -21.07 -13.27 14.94
CA TRP A 47 -21.05 -12.98 13.51
C TRP A 47 -20.18 -11.76 13.21
N TRP A 48 -20.30 -10.70 14.00
CA TRP A 48 -19.47 -9.50 13.85
C TRP A 48 -17.99 -9.79 14.10
N ALA A 49 -17.65 -10.55 15.14
CA ALA A 49 -16.28 -10.96 15.41
C ALA A 49 -15.69 -11.75 14.24
N ALA A 50 -16.43 -12.73 13.70
CA ALA A 50 -16.01 -13.49 12.54
C ALA A 50 -15.86 -12.60 11.28
N LYS A 51 -16.79 -11.67 11.06
CA LYS A 51 -16.78 -10.73 9.94
C LYS A 51 -15.55 -9.82 9.99
N LEU A 52 -15.29 -9.19 11.14
CA LEU A 52 -14.16 -8.28 11.33
C LEU A 52 -12.83 -9.03 11.25
N LYS A 53 -12.76 -10.25 11.80
CA LYS A 53 -11.59 -11.12 11.62
C LYS A 53 -11.34 -11.41 10.14
N ALA A 54 -12.36 -11.81 9.38
CA ALA A 54 -12.22 -12.09 7.95
C ALA A 54 -11.82 -10.85 7.12
N ASN A 55 -12.17 -9.64 7.57
CA ASN A 55 -11.68 -8.40 6.97
C ASN A 55 -10.19 -8.21 7.22
N ARG A 56 -9.75 -8.31 8.48
CA ARG A 56 -8.33 -8.18 8.85
C ARG A 56 -7.45 -9.24 8.19
N ASP A 57 -7.93 -10.48 8.11
CA ASP A 57 -7.23 -11.57 7.40
C ASP A 57 -7.06 -11.22 5.91
N ARG A 58 -8.08 -10.61 5.29
CA ARG A 58 -8.02 -10.15 3.89
C ARG A 58 -7.09 -8.96 3.72
N ASP A 59 -7.02 -8.05 4.67
CA ASP A 59 -6.08 -6.93 4.66
C ASP A 59 -4.64 -7.43 4.74
N ALA A 60 -4.37 -8.39 5.63
CA ALA A 60 -3.05 -9.02 5.75
C ALA A 60 -2.64 -9.73 4.44
N ASP A 61 -3.54 -10.49 3.82
CA ASP A 61 -3.33 -11.13 2.52
C ASP A 61 -3.07 -10.10 1.40
N THR A 62 -3.83 -9.00 1.38
CA THR A 62 -3.65 -7.90 0.41
C THR A 62 -2.28 -7.24 0.57
N ASN A 63 -1.88 -6.96 1.82
CA ASN A 63 -0.56 -6.40 2.12
C ASN A 63 0.56 -7.33 1.66
N ARG A 64 0.41 -8.65 1.90
CA ARG A 64 1.38 -9.66 1.48
C ARG A 64 1.54 -9.68 -0.04
N LEU A 65 0.44 -9.76 -0.80
CA LEU A 65 0.47 -9.79 -2.27
C LEU A 65 1.11 -8.54 -2.88
N LEU A 66 0.81 -7.36 -2.32
CA LEU A 66 1.42 -6.11 -2.79
C LEU A 66 2.92 -6.06 -2.50
N LYS A 67 3.33 -6.46 -1.29
CA LYS A 67 4.75 -6.54 -0.93
C LYS A 67 5.52 -7.53 -1.82
N GLU A 68 4.95 -8.70 -2.10
CA GLU A 68 5.52 -9.69 -3.03
C GLU A 68 5.66 -9.12 -4.45
N ALA A 69 4.74 -8.26 -4.88
CA ALA A 69 4.82 -7.51 -6.13
C ALA A 69 5.75 -6.26 -6.06
N ALA A 70 6.52 -6.12 -4.99
CA ALA A 70 7.41 -4.99 -4.71
C ALA A 70 6.71 -3.62 -4.70
N TRP A 71 5.51 -3.59 -4.09
CA TRP A 71 4.83 -2.36 -3.68
C TRP A 71 5.07 -2.05 -2.22
N THR A 72 5.28 -0.77 -1.92
CA THR A 72 5.16 -0.25 -0.56
C THR A 72 3.67 -0.09 -0.23
N VAL A 73 3.28 -0.51 0.98
CA VAL A 73 1.88 -0.43 1.44
C VAL A 73 1.81 0.49 2.64
N LEU A 74 1.02 1.54 2.54
CA LEU A 74 0.71 2.48 3.62
C LEU A 74 -0.78 2.38 3.93
N ARG A 75 -1.13 2.09 5.18
CA ARG A 75 -2.53 2.08 5.64
C ARG A 75 -2.72 3.19 6.66
N ILE A 76 -3.73 4.01 6.46
CA ILE A 76 -4.06 5.17 7.28
C ILE A 76 -5.46 4.96 7.82
N TRP A 77 -5.65 5.09 9.13
CA TRP A 77 -6.98 4.99 9.71
C TRP A 77 -7.83 6.21 9.37
N GLU A 78 -9.14 6.02 9.17
CA GLU A 78 -10.09 7.11 8.85
C GLU A 78 -10.15 8.21 9.91
N HIS A 79 -9.75 7.92 11.15
CA HIS A 79 -9.72 8.89 12.25
C HIS A 79 -8.47 9.77 12.24
N VAL A 80 -7.50 9.50 11.35
CA VAL A 80 -6.35 10.38 11.15
C VAL A 80 -6.81 11.61 10.35
N PRO A 81 -6.54 12.83 10.84
CA PRO A 81 -6.84 14.05 10.09
C PRO A 81 -6.19 14.05 8.71
N ALA A 82 -6.89 14.62 7.72
CA ALA A 82 -6.48 14.53 6.32
C ALA A 82 -5.13 15.20 6.02
N ASP A 83 -4.81 16.28 6.71
CA ASP A 83 -3.51 16.96 6.67
C ASP A 83 -2.38 16.04 7.17
N GLN A 84 -2.57 15.39 8.32
CA GLN A 84 -1.60 14.43 8.85
C GLN A 84 -1.45 13.19 7.97
N ALA A 85 -2.55 12.74 7.35
CA ALA A 85 -2.52 11.65 6.39
C ALA A 85 -1.69 12.02 5.15
N ALA A 86 -1.86 13.25 4.64
CA ALA A 86 -1.07 13.76 3.51
C ALA A 86 0.41 13.84 3.85
N ASP A 87 0.78 14.39 5.02
CA ASP A 87 2.16 14.48 5.48
C ASP A 87 2.85 13.11 5.56
N LEU A 88 2.11 12.07 6.00
CA LEU A 88 2.61 10.70 6.04
C LEU A 88 2.85 10.15 4.63
N VAL A 89 1.94 10.39 3.69
CA VAL A 89 2.09 9.97 2.29
C VAL A 89 3.30 10.65 1.65
N GLU A 90 3.47 11.96 1.84
CA GLU A 90 4.59 12.72 1.30
C GLU A 90 5.93 12.21 1.83
N ARG A 91 6.01 11.94 3.13
CA ARG A 91 7.21 11.38 3.76
C ARG A 91 7.60 10.03 3.16
N VAL A 92 6.64 9.11 3.05
CA VAL A 92 6.89 7.77 2.48
C VAL A 92 7.28 7.86 1.00
N LEU A 93 6.69 8.79 0.24
CA LEU A 93 7.09 9.04 -1.14
C LEU A 93 8.54 9.52 -1.24
N ALA A 94 8.97 10.41 -0.34
CA ALA A 94 10.35 10.89 -0.29
C ALA A 94 11.35 9.77 0.04
N GLU A 95 11.01 8.89 0.98
CA GLU A 95 11.82 7.72 1.34
C GLU A 95 11.99 6.78 0.12
N ILE A 96 10.89 6.44 -0.55
CA ILE A 96 10.91 5.60 -1.75
C ILE A 96 11.76 6.23 -2.87
N ALA A 97 11.61 7.55 -3.08
CA ALA A 97 12.40 8.26 -4.08
C ALA A 97 13.90 8.18 -3.78
N GLY A 98 14.30 8.35 -2.51
CA GLY A 98 15.68 8.18 -2.05
C GLY A 98 16.23 6.78 -2.35
N GLU A 99 15.45 5.73 -2.06
CA GLU A 99 15.82 4.34 -2.36
C GLU A 99 15.93 4.05 -3.86
N GLN A 100 15.06 4.65 -4.69
CA GLN A 100 15.11 4.49 -6.14
C GLN A 100 16.35 5.17 -6.74
N VAL A 101 16.71 6.36 -6.23
CA VAL A 101 17.94 7.07 -6.64
C VAL A 101 19.17 6.26 -6.24
N ALA A 102 19.22 5.74 -5.00
CA ALA A 102 20.32 4.90 -4.53
C ALA A 102 20.50 3.65 -5.39
N ARG A 103 19.40 2.98 -5.78
CA ARG A 103 19.43 1.81 -6.67
C ARG A 103 19.88 2.13 -8.11
N ARG A 104 19.72 3.38 -8.57
CA ARG A 104 20.11 3.83 -9.91
C ARG A 104 21.56 4.35 -9.98
N GLY A 105 22.28 4.43 -8.85
CA GLY A 105 23.71 4.80 -8.78
C GLY A 105 24.61 3.92 -9.67
N PRO A 106 25.89 4.30 -9.88
CA PRO A 106 26.57 4.62 -11.15
C PRO A 106 26.71 3.50 -12.22
N ALA A 107 25.85 2.49 -12.25
CA ALA A 107 25.85 1.46 -13.30
C ALA A 107 25.25 1.93 -14.65
N ALA A 108 24.72 3.16 -14.73
CA ALA A 108 24.11 3.70 -15.95
C ALA A 108 25.11 4.25 -16.98
N SER A 109 26.40 4.41 -16.68
CA SER A 109 27.41 4.87 -17.66
C SER A 109 28.06 3.74 -18.48
N ALA A 110 27.88 2.48 -18.10
CA ALA A 110 28.57 1.35 -18.75
C ALA A 110 27.86 0.79 -20.01
N ARG A 111 26.66 1.26 -20.35
CA ARG A 111 25.92 0.79 -21.55
C ARG A 111 26.06 1.69 -22.79
N ALA A 112 26.86 2.75 -22.73
CA ALA A 112 27.12 3.63 -23.88
C ALA A 112 28.38 3.28 -24.69
N ALA A 113 29.12 2.22 -24.32
CA ALA A 113 30.42 1.90 -24.92
C ALA A 113 30.43 0.65 -25.83
N SER A 114 29.28 0.20 -26.37
CA SER A 114 29.24 -0.98 -27.27
C SER A 114 28.61 -0.74 -28.64
N THR A 115 28.46 0.50 -29.09
CA THR A 115 28.14 0.82 -30.49
C THR A 115 29.34 1.46 -31.17
N ASP A 116 30.45 0.72 -31.28
CA ASP A 116 31.42 0.95 -32.36
C ASP A 116 32.29 -0.29 -32.60
N ARG A 117 31.85 -1.15 -33.53
CA ARG A 117 32.68 -2.02 -34.39
C ARG A 117 31.80 -2.90 -35.25
N ALA A 118 31.57 -2.47 -36.49
CA ALA A 118 31.54 -3.32 -37.67
C ALA A 118 31.41 -2.42 -38.91
N ARG A 119 32.58 -2.05 -39.45
CA ARG A 119 32.75 -1.73 -40.87
C ARG A 119 33.81 -2.67 -41.41
#